data_AF-A0A0L0BPD3-F1
#
_entry.id   AF-A0A0L0BPD3-F1
#
_cell.length_a   1.000
_cell.length_b   1.000
_cell.length_c   1.000
_cell.angle_alpha   90.00
_cell.angle_beta   90.00
_cell.angle_gamma   90.00
#
_symmetry.space_group_name_H-M   'P 1'
#
loop_
_entity.id
_entity.type
_entity.pdbx_description
1 polymer ?
#
loop_
_entity_poly.entity_id
_entity_poly.type
_entity_poly.pdbx_seq_one_letter_code
_entity_poly.pdbx_strand_id
1 'polypeptide(L)'
;MNINEKVEQLAKITAALTNEVNELKGNDVNSRLDELEWEKEALKNDINDLRYSLMQQNKKILSLIRAHNDKLLESIESDKLAPHITFTKKISEQVKRFPIKSIKELDALEKYINRKNLNELVAVVQQLLTPQGIVKNIDAVLSTDCIVSCNVDGHHYKRRLLNYTKFMDLLFQAAYYDGYSQKVFLDDVRRGLKMAKNRHNKNVFRNRQLQRQEQEEQKEVDEAELIEVEPSYPLSEELIKEEILCD
;
A
#
# COMPACT_ATOMS: atom_id res chain seq x y z
N MET A 1 -62.00 -93.85 -28.99
CA MET A 1 -61.03 -93.49 -27.94
C MET A 1 -61.75 -93.56 -26.62
N ASN A 2 -61.31 -94.46 -25.74
CA ASN A 2 -61.94 -94.73 -24.45
C ASN A 2 -61.67 -93.53 -23.51
N ILE A 3 -62.62 -93.21 -22.61
CA ILE A 3 -62.43 -92.15 -21.60
C ILE A 3 -61.15 -92.39 -20.79
N ASN A 4 -60.83 -93.65 -20.50
CA ASN A 4 -59.60 -94.01 -19.78
C ASN A 4 -58.34 -93.61 -20.56
N GLU A 5 -58.30 -93.76 -21.89
CA GLU A 5 -57.15 -93.33 -22.69
C GLU A 5 -56.96 -91.81 -22.66
N LYS A 6 -58.06 -91.04 -22.67
CA LYS A 6 -57.99 -89.58 -22.57
C LYS A 6 -57.50 -89.12 -21.20
N VAL A 7 -57.94 -89.79 -20.13
CA VAL A 7 -57.46 -89.52 -18.77
C VAL A 7 -55.97 -89.82 -18.65
N GLU A 8 -55.50 -90.93 -19.22
CA GLU A 8 -54.08 -91.28 -19.19
C GLU A 8 -53.21 -90.29 -20.01
N GLN A 9 -53.69 -89.84 -21.17
CA GLN A 9 -53.02 -88.81 -21.95
C GLN A 9 -52.97 -87.46 -21.23
N LEU A 10 -54.07 -87.04 -20.60
CA LEU A 10 -54.10 -85.83 -19.79
C LEU A 10 -53.13 -85.93 -18.60
N ALA A 11 -53.05 -87.07 -17.93
CA ALA A 11 -52.10 -87.29 -16.84
C ALA A 11 -50.64 -87.17 -17.34
N LYS A 12 -50.32 -87.74 -18.51
CA LYS A 12 -48.99 -87.62 -19.12
C LYS A 12 -48.64 -86.17 -19.49
N ILE A 13 -49.58 -85.43 -20.10
CA ILE A 13 -49.36 -84.02 -20.45
C ILE A 13 -49.20 -83.17 -19.19
N THR A 14 -50.02 -83.40 -18.17
CA THR A 14 -49.95 -82.65 -16.90
C THR A 14 -48.62 -82.91 -16.19
N ALA A 15 -48.14 -84.16 -16.16
CA ALA A 15 -46.84 -84.51 -15.61
C ALA A 15 -45.68 -83.87 -16.41
N ALA A 16 -45.76 -83.88 -17.75
CA ALA A 16 -44.76 -83.25 -18.61
C ALA A 16 -44.68 -81.73 -18.38
N LEU A 17 -45.83 -81.05 -18.38
CA LEU A 17 -45.90 -79.61 -18.09
C LEU A 17 -45.41 -79.26 -16.68
N THR A 18 -45.71 -80.12 -15.69
CA THR A 18 -45.24 -79.90 -14.32
C THR A 18 -43.71 -80.00 -14.22
N ASN A 19 -43.10 -80.95 -14.93
CA ASN A 19 -41.64 -81.05 -15.02
C ASN A 19 -41.01 -79.84 -15.72
N GLU A 20 -41.57 -79.43 -16.86
CA GLU A 20 -41.04 -78.30 -17.65
C GLU A 20 -41.16 -76.98 -16.87
N VAL A 21 -42.27 -76.77 -16.15
CA VAL A 21 -42.44 -75.61 -15.26
C VAL A 21 -41.45 -75.63 -14.09
N ASN A 22 -41.12 -76.81 -13.54
CA ASN A 22 -40.14 -76.93 -12.47
C ASN A 22 -38.71 -76.68 -12.96
N GLU A 23 -38.35 -77.15 -14.16
CA GLU A 23 -37.05 -76.88 -14.78
C GLU A 23 -36.87 -75.38 -15.07
N LEU A 24 -37.91 -74.71 -15.58
CA LEU A 24 -37.87 -73.27 -15.88
C LEU A 24 -37.88 -72.37 -14.62
N LYS A 25 -38.56 -72.77 -13.55
CA LYS A 25 -38.66 -71.94 -12.33
C LYS A 25 -37.48 -72.07 -11.37
N GLY A 26 -36.83 -73.22 -11.32
CA GLY A 26 -35.94 -73.57 -10.20
C GLY A 26 -34.48 -73.19 -10.39
N ASN A 27 -33.93 -73.35 -11.59
CA ASN A 27 -32.47 -73.45 -11.75
C ASN A 27 -31.83 -72.16 -12.30
N ASP A 28 -32.45 -71.50 -13.29
CA ASP A 28 -31.82 -70.35 -13.96
C ASP A 28 -31.83 -69.09 -13.10
N VAL A 29 -32.98 -68.78 -12.47
CA VAL A 29 -33.15 -67.56 -11.68
C VAL A 29 -32.33 -67.60 -10.38
N ASN A 30 -32.29 -68.74 -9.70
CA ASN A 30 -31.55 -68.88 -8.44
C ASN A 30 -30.04 -68.85 -8.67
N SER A 31 -29.53 -69.52 -9.72
CA SER A 31 -28.10 -69.44 -10.09
C SER A 31 -27.68 -68.00 -10.38
N ARG A 32 -28.53 -67.24 -11.08
CA ARG A 32 -28.26 -65.84 -11.40
C ARG A 32 -28.36 -64.92 -10.19
N LEU A 33 -29.20 -65.27 -9.21
CA LEU A 33 -29.28 -64.56 -7.93
C LEU A 33 -27.98 -64.73 -7.13
N ASP A 34 -27.46 -65.96 -7.06
CA ASP A 34 -26.20 -66.29 -6.38
C ASP A 34 -25.00 -65.60 -7.04
N GLU A 35 -24.95 -65.56 -8.38
CA GLU A 35 -23.94 -64.81 -9.14
C GLU A 35 -23.97 -63.31 -8.81
N LEU A 36 -25.17 -62.71 -8.82
CA LEU A 36 -25.34 -61.29 -8.48
C LEU A 36 -24.96 -60.98 -7.03
N GLU A 37 -25.24 -61.90 -6.10
CA GLU A 37 -24.87 -61.73 -4.70
C GLU A 37 -23.34 -61.82 -4.51
N TRP A 38 -22.69 -62.73 -5.25
CA TRP A 38 -21.22 -62.80 -5.30
C TRP A 38 -20.59 -61.54 -5.90
N GLU A 39 -21.10 -61.06 -7.04
CA GLU A 39 -20.61 -59.82 -7.68
C GLU A 39 -20.80 -58.61 -6.77
N LYS A 40 -21.94 -58.52 -6.08
CA LYS A 40 -22.22 -57.44 -5.13
C LYS A 40 -21.21 -57.43 -4.00
N GLU A 41 -20.86 -58.58 -3.43
CA GLU A 41 -19.89 -58.63 -2.34
C GLU A 41 -18.46 -58.39 -2.83
N ALA A 42 -18.12 -58.83 -4.05
CA ALA A 42 -16.85 -58.49 -4.70
C ALA A 42 -16.71 -56.97 -4.91
N LEU A 43 -17.72 -56.31 -5.49
CA LEU A 43 -17.73 -54.86 -5.69
C LEU A 43 -17.62 -54.08 -4.38
N LYS A 44 -18.24 -54.58 -3.31
CA LYS A 44 -18.18 -53.96 -1.99
C LYS A 44 -16.77 -54.05 -1.38
N ASN A 45 -16.05 -55.14 -1.62
CA ASN A 45 -14.65 -55.27 -1.24
C ASN A 45 -13.77 -54.30 -2.04
N ASP A 46 -13.96 -54.21 -3.35
CA ASP A 46 -13.22 -53.26 -4.20
C ASP A 46 -13.43 -51.80 -3.78
N ILE A 47 -14.66 -51.42 -3.42
CA ILE A 47 -14.99 -50.08 -2.90
C ILE A 47 -14.24 -49.81 -1.58
N ASN A 48 -14.13 -50.81 -0.71
CA ASN A 48 -13.41 -50.66 0.56
C ASN A 48 -11.90 -50.50 0.34
N ASP A 49 -11.32 -51.27 -0.58
CA ASP A 49 -9.90 -51.18 -0.93
C ASP A 49 -9.56 -49.83 -1.57
N LEU A 50 -10.41 -49.36 -2.50
CA LEU A 50 -10.29 -48.02 -3.09
C LEU A 50 -10.37 -46.92 -2.03
N ARG A 51 -11.31 -47.04 -1.09
CA ARG A 51 -11.48 -46.07 0.00
C ARG A 51 -10.25 -46.05 0.91
N TYR A 52 -9.67 -47.21 1.21
CA TYR A 52 -8.45 -47.31 2.01
C TYR A 52 -7.25 -46.69 1.28
N SER A 53 -7.09 -46.99 -0.01
CA SER A 53 -6.02 -46.41 -0.84
C SER A 53 -6.12 -44.88 -0.93
N LEU A 54 -7.33 -44.35 -1.16
CA LEU A 54 -7.60 -42.91 -1.20
C LEU A 54 -7.25 -42.23 0.13
N MET A 55 -7.57 -42.86 1.26
CA MET A 55 -7.24 -42.34 2.58
C MET A 55 -5.73 -42.25 2.81
N GLN A 56 -4.97 -43.26 2.37
CA GLN A 56 -3.50 -43.24 2.45
C GLN A 56 -2.88 -42.17 1.55
N GLN A 57 -3.41 -41.98 0.33
CA GLN A 57 -2.96 -40.93 -0.57
C GLN A 57 -3.23 -39.53 0.01
N ASN A 58 -4.42 -39.29 0.56
CA ASN A 58 -4.75 -38.02 1.21
C ASN A 58 -3.81 -37.70 2.37
N LYS A 59 -3.46 -38.72 3.18
CA LYS A 59 -2.48 -38.55 4.27
C LYS A 59 -1.10 -38.14 3.74
N LYS A 60 -0.66 -38.74 2.63
CA LYS A 60 0.61 -38.40 1.98
C LYS A 60 0.61 -36.98 1.41
N ILE A 61 -0.46 -36.57 0.72
CA ILE A 61 -0.63 -35.22 0.18
C ILE A 61 -0.54 -34.19 1.32
N LEU A 62 -1.27 -34.40 2.42
CA LEU A 62 -1.22 -33.50 3.58
C LEU A 62 0.18 -33.38 4.19
N SER A 63 0.92 -34.49 4.28
CA SER A 63 2.30 -34.46 4.79
C SER A 63 3.24 -33.66 3.88
N LEU A 64 3.07 -33.76 2.55
CA LEU A 64 3.86 -33.01 1.58
C LEU A 64 3.52 -31.51 1.61
N ILE A 65 2.24 -31.16 1.73
CA ILE A 65 1.81 -29.76 1.86
C ILE A 65 2.43 -29.11 3.10
N ARG A 66 2.41 -29.81 4.24
CA ARG A 66 3.04 -29.30 5.48
C ARG A 66 4.54 -29.08 5.29
N ALA A 67 5.26 -30.09 4.82
CA ALA A 67 6.70 -29.98 4.59
C ALA A 67 7.08 -28.88 3.58
N HIS A 68 6.26 -28.65 2.56
CA HIS A 68 6.47 -27.58 1.60
C HIS A 68 6.21 -26.19 2.21
N ASN A 69 5.16 -26.06 3.03
CA ASN A 69 4.87 -24.82 3.74
C ASN A 69 5.97 -24.47 4.75
N ASP A 70 6.52 -25.46 5.46
CA ASP A 70 7.62 -25.25 6.41
C ASP A 70 8.88 -24.75 5.68
N LYS A 71 9.23 -25.38 4.54
CA LYS A 71 10.35 -24.92 3.69
C LYS A 71 10.11 -23.52 3.11
N LEU A 72 8.88 -23.21 2.71
CA LEU A 72 8.52 -21.87 2.26
C LEU A 72 8.69 -20.85 3.38
N LEU A 73 8.28 -21.17 4.61
CA LEU A 73 8.48 -20.30 5.77
C LEU A 73 9.97 -20.06 6.02
N GLU A 74 10.79 -21.11 6.03
CA GLU A 74 12.25 -21.00 6.21
C GLU A 74 12.91 -20.17 5.10
N SER A 75 12.48 -20.34 3.84
CA SER A 75 12.99 -19.54 2.71
C SER A 75 12.59 -18.06 2.81
N ILE A 76 11.35 -17.78 3.26
CA ILE A 76 10.86 -16.42 3.46
C ILE A 76 11.58 -15.73 4.62
N GLU A 77 11.86 -16.44 5.71
CA GLU A 77 12.60 -15.91 6.85
C GLU A 77 14.06 -15.62 6.50
N SER A 78 14.72 -16.51 5.76
CA SER A 78 16.10 -16.32 5.30
C SER A 78 16.24 -15.17 4.29
N ASP A 79 15.27 -14.97 3.40
CA ASP A 79 15.30 -13.88 2.40
C ASP A 79 14.91 -12.50 2.96
N LYS A 80 14.06 -12.41 3.99
CA LYS A 80 13.54 -11.12 4.50
C LYS A 80 14.41 -10.42 5.55
N LEU A 81 15.22 -11.13 6.32
CA LEU A 81 15.79 -10.57 7.55
C LEU A 81 17.17 -9.90 7.38
N ALA A 82 18.07 -10.42 6.54
CA ALA A 82 19.46 -9.93 6.51
C ALA A 82 19.69 -8.71 5.59
N PRO A 83 19.25 -8.66 4.32
CA PRO A 83 19.57 -7.54 3.43
C PRO A 83 18.64 -6.34 3.67
N HIS A 84 17.36 -6.61 3.96
CA HIS A 84 16.32 -5.58 4.01
C HIS A 84 16.44 -4.68 5.25
N ILE A 85 16.83 -5.22 6.42
CA ILE A 85 17.02 -4.44 7.65
C ILE A 85 18.20 -3.48 7.53
N THR A 86 19.31 -3.90 6.91
CA THR A 86 20.43 -3.00 6.62
C THR A 86 20.08 -1.94 5.57
N PHE A 87 19.34 -2.32 4.53
CA PHE A 87 18.91 -1.40 3.47
C PHE A 87 17.92 -0.35 3.99
N THR A 88 16.93 -0.74 4.81
CA THR A 88 15.95 0.19 5.41
C THR A 88 16.58 1.11 6.46
N LYS A 89 17.53 0.63 7.27
CA LYS A 89 18.29 1.47 8.21
C LYS A 89 19.13 2.52 7.49
N LYS A 90 19.85 2.15 6.43
CA LYS A 90 20.64 3.12 5.65
C LYS A 90 19.76 4.12 4.90
N ILE A 91 18.64 3.68 4.34
CA ILE A 91 17.64 4.57 3.74
C ILE A 91 17.11 5.56 4.79
N SER A 92 16.78 5.10 6.00
CA SER A 92 16.33 5.96 7.10
C SER A 92 17.33 7.08 7.43
N GLU A 93 18.64 6.79 7.39
CA GLU A 93 19.68 7.80 7.59
C GLU A 93 19.75 8.81 6.44
N GLN A 94 19.63 8.35 5.19
CA GLN A 94 19.65 9.23 4.03
C GLN A 94 18.40 10.11 3.92
N VAL A 95 17.22 9.63 4.35
CA VAL A 95 15.97 10.42 4.38
C VAL A 95 16.13 11.70 5.19
N LYS A 96 16.88 11.65 6.31
CA LYS A 96 17.10 12.83 7.18
C LYS A 96 17.85 13.98 6.51
N ARG A 97 18.49 13.73 5.36
CA ARG A 97 19.19 14.76 4.58
C ARG A 97 18.24 15.60 3.73
N PHE A 98 17.00 15.16 3.57
CA PHE A 98 15.98 15.86 2.81
C PHE A 98 14.91 16.46 3.75
N PRO A 99 14.30 17.60 3.38
CA PRO A 99 14.63 18.45 2.24
C PRO A 99 15.92 19.24 2.44
N ILE A 100 16.68 19.47 1.37
CA ILE A 100 17.93 20.25 1.39
C ILE A 100 17.61 21.71 1.67
N LYS A 101 18.07 22.24 2.79
CA LYS A 101 17.61 23.54 3.31
C LYS A 101 18.33 24.73 2.70
N SER A 102 19.59 24.57 2.31
CA SER A 102 20.43 25.66 1.86
C SER A 102 21.35 25.26 0.71
N ILE A 103 21.91 26.26 0.02
CA ILE A 103 22.92 26.05 -1.03
C ILE A 103 24.16 25.33 -0.48
N LYS A 104 24.57 25.66 0.76
CA LYS A 104 25.72 25.00 1.40
C LYS A 104 25.49 23.51 1.61
N GLU A 105 24.25 23.11 1.94
CA GLU A 105 23.88 21.70 2.05
C GLU A 105 23.86 21.01 0.69
N LEU A 106 23.44 21.72 -0.37
CA LEU A 106 23.50 21.22 -1.74
C LEU A 106 24.96 21.00 -2.20
N ASP A 107 25.86 21.94 -1.90
CA ASP A 107 27.31 21.81 -2.14
C ASP A 107 27.90 20.60 -1.38
N ALA A 108 27.48 20.39 -0.13
CA ALA A 108 27.91 19.26 0.67
C ALA A 108 27.40 17.93 0.09
N LEU A 109 26.14 17.90 -0.37
CA LEU A 109 25.55 16.72 -0.97
C LEU A 109 26.25 16.33 -2.28
N GLU A 110 26.55 17.29 -3.15
CA GLU A 110 27.29 17.05 -4.41
C GLU A 110 28.67 16.39 -4.15
N LYS A 111 29.36 16.80 -3.10
CA LYS A 111 30.63 16.19 -2.69
C LYS A 111 30.42 14.79 -2.10
N TYR A 112 29.33 14.59 -1.37
CA TYR A 112 28.99 13.32 -0.72
C TYR A 112 28.58 12.22 -1.70
N ILE A 113 27.91 12.58 -2.80
CA ILE A 113 27.45 11.60 -3.81
C ILE A 113 28.65 10.90 -4.44
N ASN A 114 28.64 9.57 -4.31
CA ASN A 114 29.63 8.64 -4.84
C ASN A 114 28.93 7.34 -5.31
N ARG A 115 29.67 6.46 -5.98
CA ARG A 115 29.09 5.22 -6.54
C ARG A 115 28.52 4.26 -5.49
N LYS A 116 28.98 4.33 -4.24
CA LYS A 116 28.55 3.43 -3.16
C LYS A 116 27.20 3.83 -2.58
N ASN A 117 26.92 5.14 -2.47
CA ASN A 117 25.69 5.67 -1.88
C ASN A 117 24.64 6.12 -2.90
N LEU A 118 24.97 6.14 -4.20
CA LEU A 118 24.07 6.60 -5.27
C LEU A 118 22.73 5.86 -5.27
N ASN A 119 22.75 4.53 -5.26
CA ASN A 119 21.53 3.72 -5.34
C ASN A 119 20.60 3.94 -4.12
N GLU A 120 21.19 4.09 -2.93
CA GLU A 120 20.44 4.37 -1.70
C GLU A 120 19.78 5.75 -1.77
N LEU A 121 20.50 6.76 -2.26
CA LEU A 121 19.97 8.11 -2.41
C LEU A 121 18.91 8.19 -3.51
N VAL A 122 19.09 7.50 -4.63
CA VAL A 122 18.09 7.41 -5.71
C VAL A 122 16.79 6.83 -5.18
N ALA A 123 16.86 5.73 -4.41
CA ALA A 123 15.66 5.13 -3.80
C ALA A 123 14.94 6.10 -2.85
N VAL A 124 15.69 6.86 -2.02
CA VAL A 124 15.11 7.89 -1.14
C VAL A 124 14.43 9.00 -1.93
N VAL A 125 15.11 9.57 -2.93
CA VAL A 125 14.55 10.65 -3.74
C VAL A 125 13.35 10.17 -4.54
N GLN A 126 13.38 8.95 -5.07
CA GLN A 126 12.25 8.35 -5.77
C GLN A 126 11.01 8.22 -4.86
N GLN A 127 11.20 7.83 -3.59
CA GLN A 127 10.13 7.80 -2.59
C GLN A 127 9.56 9.20 -2.31
N LEU A 128 10.42 10.22 -2.22
CA LEU A 128 9.97 11.61 -2.01
C LEU A 128 9.19 12.16 -3.23
N LEU A 129 9.55 11.74 -4.44
CA LEU A 129 8.90 12.20 -5.67
C LEU A 129 7.60 11.45 -5.98
N THR A 130 7.44 10.22 -5.53
CA THR A 130 6.23 9.40 -5.76
C THR A 130 5.09 9.86 -4.84
N PRO A 131 3.81 9.84 -5.27
CA PRO A 131 3.30 9.41 -6.57
C PRO A 131 3.21 10.52 -7.63
N GLN A 132 3.44 11.78 -7.25
CA GLN A 132 3.06 12.93 -8.08
C GLN A 132 4.15 13.42 -9.04
N GLY A 133 5.37 12.87 -8.91
CA GLY A 133 6.53 13.20 -9.72
C GLY A 133 7.20 14.52 -9.32
N ILE A 134 8.28 14.82 -10.04
CA ILE A 134 9.16 15.97 -9.74
C ILE A 134 8.45 17.32 -9.82
N VAL A 135 7.48 17.47 -10.70
CA VAL A 135 6.78 18.76 -10.90
C VAL A 135 6.01 19.18 -9.63
N LYS A 136 5.45 18.23 -8.89
CA LYS A 136 4.60 18.54 -7.74
C LYS A 136 5.32 18.40 -6.39
N ASN A 137 6.32 17.51 -6.32
CA ASN A 137 7.00 17.12 -5.07
C ASN A 137 8.45 17.61 -4.96
N ILE A 138 8.89 18.58 -5.79
CA ILE A 138 10.26 19.10 -5.70
C ILE A 138 10.58 19.75 -4.35
N ASP A 139 9.57 20.22 -3.64
CA ASP A 139 9.65 20.78 -2.28
C ASP A 139 9.95 19.73 -1.20
N ALA A 140 9.70 18.45 -1.48
CA ALA A 140 10.11 17.33 -0.61
C ALA A 140 11.62 17.04 -0.71
N VAL A 141 12.26 17.42 -1.83
CA VAL A 141 13.70 17.20 -2.07
C VAL A 141 14.50 18.45 -1.75
N LEU A 142 14.05 19.62 -2.19
CA LEU A 142 14.67 20.91 -1.96
C LEU A 142 13.74 21.76 -1.11
N SER A 143 14.24 22.37 -0.03
CA SER A 143 13.43 23.29 0.76
C SER A 143 12.98 24.49 -0.08
N THR A 144 11.95 25.18 0.39
CA THR A 144 11.47 26.40 -0.28
C THR A 144 12.57 27.46 -0.39
N ASP A 145 13.40 27.63 0.64
CA ASP A 145 14.51 28.60 0.63
C ASP A 145 15.57 28.26 -0.42
N CYS A 146 15.90 26.96 -0.55
CA CYS A 146 16.82 26.48 -1.56
C CYS A 146 16.23 26.64 -2.96
N ILE A 147 14.95 26.32 -3.14
CA ILE A 147 14.21 26.47 -4.41
C ILE A 147 14.21 27.92 -4.88
N VAL A 148 13.92 28.88 -3.99
CA VAL A 148 13.86 30.32 -4.34
C VAL A 148 15.23 30.83 -4.79
N SER A 149 16.31 30.29 -4.19
CA SER A 149 17.71 30.66 -4.43
C SER A 149 18.34 30.02 -5.68
N CYS A 150 17.67 29.05 -6.30
CA CYS A 150 18.20 28.29 -7.44
C CYS A 150 17.35 28.46 -8.71
N ASN A 151 17.97 28.24 -9.86
CA ASN A 151 17.34 28.05 -11.17
C ASN A 151 18.07 26.93 -11.92
N VAL A 152 17.44 26.30 -12.90
CA VAL A 152 18.12 25.30 -13.75
C VAL A 152 19.31 25.95 -14.47
N ASP A 153 19.09 27.13 -15.07
CA ASP A 153 20.06 27.79 -15.95
C ASP A 153 20.90 28.90 -15.25
N GLY A 154 20.49 29.36 -14.07
CA GLY A 154 21.27 30.32 -13.26
C GLY A 154 20.99 31.82 -13.46
N HIS A 155 19.83 32.18 -14.00
CA HIS A 155 19.46 33.60 -14.21
C HIS A 155 19.12 34.36 -12.92
N HIS A 156 19.25 35.70 -12.97
CA HIS A 156 18.89 36.65 -11.90
C HIS A 156 19.63 36.44 -10.57
N TYR A 157 20.95 36.26 -10.62
CA TYR A 157 21.80 36.02 -9.44
C TYR A 157 21.45 34.74 -8.66
N LYS A 158 20.63 33.85 -9.23
CA LYS A 158 20.28 32.55 -8.64
C LYS A 158 21.31 31.51 -9.03
N ARG A 159 21.56 30.55 -8.13
CA ARG A 159 22.49 29.46 -8.38
C ARG A 159 21.98 28.57 -9.51
N ARG A 160 22.90 28.15 -10.40
CA ARG A 160 22.62 27.24 -11.51
C ARG A 160 22.63 25.80 -11.02
N LEU A 161 21.51 25.09 -11.08
CA LEU A 161 21.41 23.68 -10.66
C LEU A 161 22.22 22.75 -11.55
N LEU A 162 22.38 23.08 -12.83
CA LEU A 162 23.21 22.30 -13.75
C LEU A 162 24.70 22.25 -13.37
N ASN A 163 25.15 23.11 -12.45
CA ASN A 163 26.51 23.01 -11.91
C ASN A 163 26.67 21.83 -10.94
N TYR A 164 25.57 21.29 -10.41
CA TYR A 164 25.54 20.14 -9.50
C TYR A 164 25.22 18.87 -10.30
N THR A 165 26.20 18.45 -11.09
CA THR A 165 26.04 17.34 -12.05
C THR A 165 25.57 16.05 -11.40
N LYS A 166 26.16 15.65 -10.27
CA LYS A 166 25.83 14.38 -9.61
C LYS A 166 24.44 14.44 -8.99
N PHE A 167 24.08 15.58 -8.39
CA PHE A 167 22.73 15.80 -7.88
C PHE A 167 21.70 15.77 -9.00
N MET A 168 21.96 16.41 -10.14
CA MET A 168 21.06 16.41 -11.29
C MET A 168 20.91 15.01 -11.90
N ASP A 169 22.00 14.24 -11.98
CA ASP A 169 21.97 12.85 -12.45
C ASP A 169 21.18 11.95 -11.50
N LEU A 170 21.38 12.12 -10.19
CA LEU A 170 20.62 11.41 -9.15
C LEU A 170 19.14 11.73 -9.24
N LEU A 171 18.80 13.00 -9.44
CA LEU A 171 17.42 13.46 -9.57
C LEU A 171 16.77 12.93 -10.86
N PHE A 172 17.53 12.87 -11.95
CA PHE A 172 17.09 12.25 -13.21
C PHE A 172 16.82 10.76 -13.02
N GLN A 173 17.75 10.01 -12.42
CA GLN A 173 17.59 8.57 -12.15
C GLN A 173 16.38 8.30 -11.25
N ALA A 174 16.15 9.12 -10.23
CA ALA A 174 15.02 8.98 -9.33
C ALA A 174 13.66 9.28 -9.99
N ALA A 175 13.64 10.18 -10.99
CA ALA A 175 12.44 10.55 -11.73
C ALA A 175 12.24 9.75 -13.02
N TYR A 176 13.18 8.89 -13.39
CA TYR A 176 13.21 8.21 -14.68
C TYR A 176 12.06 7.20 -14.84
N TYR A 177 11.48 7.19 -16.03
CA TYR A 177 10.57 6.16 -16.52
C TYR A 177 10.83 5.92 -18.01
N ASP A 178 10.28 4.84 -18.56
CA ASP A 178 10.56 4.47 -19.95
C ASP A 178 10.12 5.57 -20.94
N GLY A 179 11.00 5.91 -21.88
CA GLY A 179 10.81 7.05 -22.79
C GLY A 179 11.07 8.45 -22.19
N TYR A 180 11.53 8.56 -20.94
CA TYR A 180 11.82 9.86 -20.32
C TYR A 180 13.17 10.42 -20.77
N SER A 181 13.13 11.40 -21.68
CA SER A 181 14.33 12.05 -22.20
C SER A 181 14.87 13.13 -21.26
N GLN A 182 16.18 13.41 -21.35
CA GLN A 182 16.84 14.48 -20.58
C GLN A 182 16.18 15.85 -20.80
N LYS A 183 15.68 16.12 -22.01
CA LYS A 183 14.98 17.38 -22.31
C LYS A 183 13.69 17.51 -21.50
N VAL A 184 12.87 16.45 -21.50
CA VAL A 184 11.60 16.43 -20.76
C VAL A 184 11.87 16.55 -19.26
N PHE A 185 12.88 15.86 -18.74
CA PHE A 185 13.33 16.01 -17.37
C PHE A 185 13.66 17.45 -16.98
N LEU A 186 14.50 18.14 -17.76
CA LEU A 186 14.86 19.52 -17.47
C LEU A 186 13.64 20.46 -17.50
N ASP A 187 12.70 20.23 -18.42
CA ASP A 187 11.47 21.00 -18.51
C ASP A 187 10.55 20.76 -17.29
N ASP A 188 10.49 19.53 -16.79
CA ASP A 188 9.76 19.19 -15.57
C ASP A 188 10.40 19.78 -14.32
N VAL A 189 11.73 19.77 -14.21
CA VAL A 189 12.45 20.46 -13.13
C VAL A 189 12.14 21.96 -13.16
N ARG A 190 12.22 22.60 -14.34
CA ARG A 190 11.87 24.02 -14.50
C ARG A 190 10.43 24.29 -14.06
N ARG A 191 9.50 23.43 -14.46
CA ARG A 191 8.08 23.52 -14.11
C ARG A 191 7.86 23.36 -12.61
N GLY A 192 8.50 22.38 -11.99
CA GLY A 192 8.42 22.14 -10.55
C GLY A 192 8.94 23.32 -9.75
N LEU A 193 10.13 23.82 -10.08
CA LEU A 193 10.69 25.03 -9.44
C LEU A 193 9.77 26.24 -9.60
N LYS A 194 9.19 26.44 -10.80
CA LYS A 194 8.25 27.54 -11.05
C LYS A 194 6.99 27.41 -10.19
N MET A 195 6.42 26.20 -10.10
CA MET A 195 5.22 25.95 -9.29
C MET A 195 5.49 26.17 -7.80
N ALA A 196 6.61 25.64 -7.27
CA ALA A 196 7.00 25.83 -5.88
C ALA A 196 7.25 27.31 -5.54
N LYS A 197 7.95 28.07 -6.41
CA LYS A 197 8.14 29.52 -6.23
C LYS A 197 6.82 30.29 -6.26
N ASN A 198 5.94 29.97 -7.20
CA ASN A 198 4.63 30.60 -7.27
C ASN A 198 3.79 30.33 -6.02
N ARG A 199 3.84 29.10 -5.49
CA ARG A 199 3.17 28.74 -4.24
C ARG A 199 3.74 29.56 -3.06
N HIS A 200 5.06 29.61 -2.93
CA HIS A 200 5.72 30.40 -1.90
C HIS A 200 5.34 31.89 -1.98
N ASN A 201 5.44 32.50 -3.16
CA ASN A 201 5.12 33.92 -3.34
C ASN A 201 3.64 34.23 -3.03
N LYS A 202 2.72 33.34 -3.39
CA LYS A 202 1.30 33.47 -3.02
C LYS A 202 1.10 33.39 -1.51
N ASN A 203 1.80 32.48 -0.83
CA ASN A 203 1.71 32.35 0.62
C ASN A 203 2.32 33.57 1.33
N VAL A 204 3.48 34.05 0.88
CA VAL A 204 4.11 35.28 1.40
C VAL A 204 3.17 36.48 1.24
N PHE A 205 2.53 36.62 0.08
CA PHE A 205 1.57 37.69 -0.15
C PHE A 205 0.37 37.61 0.80
N ARG A 206 -0.23 36.42 0.95
CA ARG A 206 -1.36 36.19 1.88
C ARG A 206 -0.97 36.49 3.32
N ASN A 207 0.18 36.03 3.78
CA ASN A 207 0.64 36.28 5.15
C ASN A 207 0.87 37.77 5.41
N ARG A 208 1.39 38.51 4.42
CA ARG A 208 1.54 39.97 4.50
C ARG A 208 0.20 40.72 4.50
N GLN A 209 -0.88 40.13 3.97
CA GLN A 209 -2.21 40.72 4.11
C GLN A 209 -2.78 40.47 5.50
N LEU A 210 -2.69 39.24 6.00
CA LEU A 210 -3.15 38.89 7.35
C LEU A 210 -2.45 39.72 8.42
N GLN A 211 -1.11 39.83 8.35
CA GLN A 211 -0.34 40.65 9.29
C GLN A 211 -0.74 42.12 9.29
N ARG A 212 -1.22 42.66 8.16
CA ARG A 212 -1.70 44.04 8.10
C ARG A 212 -3.06 44.19 8.78
N GLN A 213 -3.94 43.21 8.59
CA GLN A 213 -5.25 43.18 9.25
C GLN A 213 -5.09 43.03 10.77
N GLU A 214 -4.25 42.11 11.23
CA GLU A 214 -3.94 41.92 12.66
C GLU A 214 -3.37 43.21 13.29
N GLN A 215 -2.52 43.94 12.55
CA GLN A 215 -1.97 45.22 13.02
C GLN A 215 -3.01 46.35 13.02
N GLU A 216 -3.98 46.32 12.11
CA GLU A 216 -5.10 47.27 12.08
C GLU A 216 -6.06 47.00 13.24
N GLU A 217 -6.45 45.74 13.45
CA GLU A 217 -7.29 45.31 14.57
C GLU A 217 -6.65 45.61 15.94
N GLN A 218 -5.34 45.34 16.09
CA GLN A 218 -4.64 45.64 17.34
C GLN A 218 -4.61 47.15 17.62
N LYS A 219 -4.45 47.99 16.59
CA LYS A 219 -4.51 49.45 16.76
C LYS A 219 -5.90 49.92 17.18
N GLU A 220 -6.96 49.35 16.62
CA GLU A 220 -8.34 49.69 17.00
C GLU A 220 -8.63 49.31 18.46
N VAL A 221 -8.11 48.17 18.94
CA VAL A 221 -8.23 47.76 20.35
C VAL A 221 -7.43 48.68 21.27
N ASP A 222 -6.17 48.99 20.92
CA ASP A 222 -5.31 49.88 21.70
C ASP A 222 -5.90 51.31 21.76
N GLU A 223 -6.53 51.80 20.68
CA GLU A 223 -7.23 53.09 20.64
C GLU A 223 -8.53 53.08 21.45
N ALA A 224 -9.26 51.95 21.50
CA ALA A 224 -10.48 51.81 22.31
C ALA A 224 -10.18 51.75 23.82
N GLU A 225 -9.11 51.07 24.25
CA GLU A 225 -8.68 51.05 25.66
C GLU A 225 -8.26 52.44 26.17
N LEU A 226 -7.71 53.31 25.30
CA LEU A 226 -7.37 54.69 25.66
C LEU A 226 -8.58 55.59 25.94
N ILE A 227 -9.79 55.21 25.49
CA ILE A 227 -11.02 55.99 25.68
C ILE A 227 -11.73 55.60 27.00
N GLU A 228 -11.50 54.38 27.54
CA GLU A 228 -12.16 53.93 28.78
C GLU A 228 -11.48 54.40 30.08
N VAL A 229 -10.33 55.07 30.00
CA VAL A 229 -9.64 55.68 31.15
C VAL A 229 -9.96 57.17 31.27
N GLU A 230 -11.23 57.55 31.35
CA GLU A 230 -11.59 58.85 31.91
C GLU A 230 -11.53 58.77 33.45
N PRO A 231 -10.63 59.51 34.14
CA PRO A 231 -10.69 59.58 35.58
C PRO A 231 -11.97 60.33 35.98
N SER A 232 -12.91 59.60 36.61
CA SER A 232 -14.03 60.21 37.29
C SER A 232 -13.51 61.03 38.47
N TYR A 233 -13.26 62.31 38.24
CA TYR A 233 -12.92 63.24 39.29
C TYR A 233 -14.12 63.35 40.25
N PRO A 234 -13.95 63.10 41.56
CA PRO A 234 -14.98 63.43 42.51
C PRO A 234 -15.03 64.94 42.64
N LEU A 235 -16.15 65.54 42.25
CA LEU A 235 -16.54 66.86 42.71
C LEU A 235 -16.83 66.75 44.22
N SER A 236 -15.82 67.01 45.04
CA SER A 236 -16.02 67.27 46.47
C SER A 236 -15.57 68.69 46.79
N GLU A 237 -16.59 69.47 47.14
CA GLU A 237 -16.57 70.71 47.93
C GLU A 237 -15.61 70.63 49.12
N GLU A 238 -14.82 71.70 49.34
CA GLU A 238 -14.36 72.23 50.64
C GLU A 238 -13.50 73.49 50.31
N LEU A 239 -14.02 74.72 50.31
CA LEU A 239 -14.32 75.61 51.43
C LEU A 239 -13.20 75.72 52.51
N ILE A 240 -12.60 76.93 52.54
CA ILE A 240 -12.28 77.76 53.73
C ILE A 240 -10.82 77.73 54.29
N LYS A 241 -10.32 78.97 54.55
CA LYS A 241 -9.15 79.45 55.35
C LYS A 241 -7.80 79.40 54.63
N GLU A 242 -6.95 80.43 54.59
CA GLU A 242 -6.61 81.55 55.51
C GLU A 242 -5.90 82.63 54.66
N GLU A 243 -6.42 83.86 54.56
CA GLU A 243 -5.92 85.07 55.26
C GLU A 243 -4.56 84.95 55.99
N ILE A 244 -3.60 85.83 55.63
CA ILE A 244 -2.38 86.32 56.33
C ILE A 244 -1.29 86.52 55.25
N LEU A 245 -0.50 87.59 55.10
CA LEU A 245 -0.39 88.97 55.59
C LEU A 245 0.96 89.48 54.98
N CYS A 246 1.05 90.76 54.55
CA CYS A 246 2.29 91.54 54.29
C CYS A 246 3.22 91.07 53.13
N ASP A 247 3.77 91.92 52.26
CA ASP A 247 4.14 93.36 52.30
C ASP A 247 3.68 94.14 51.05
#